data_AF-A0A7S0LS91-F1
#
_entry.id   AF-A0A7S0LS91-F1
#
_cell.length_a   1.000
_cell.length_b   1.000
_cell.length_c   1.000
_cell.angle_alpha   90.00
_cell.angle_beta   90.00
_cell.angle_gamma   90.00
#
_symmetry.space_group_name_H-M   'P 1'
#
loop_
_entity.id
_entity.type
_entity.pdbx_description
1 polymer ?
#
loop_
_entity_poly.entity_id
_entity_poly.type
_entity_poly.pdbx_seq_one_letter_code
_entity_poly.pdbx_strand_id
1 'polypeptide(L)'
;LALTTKMQSLPLILSICTLRSARHGLGTARLRVPVSRVALLKLSASSVSLDLSQPSQAEAEAIGLRDWPSSFVTREGLEERCGDGAMRYVLEGTGTVTYAGQDFAVSPNTLVRVDAGTADEAVLQWACDEACDELLLLTPEYRGPPLLPVAAAFLVACVVLVLAAQPAGAMTPSGVDVLPEAQQAAVFACIYAALGAWAYGSATAYESARRALPSRLWDAWEAFSAAAIGATLLVAGTSHFTVPAAFEAIYPPAGTWGFWHLPADAHFHVAWTGGAELLGGGGLLLGCLLTPPPPGGA
;
A
#
# COMPACT_ATOMS: atom_id res chain seq x y z
N LEU A 1 16.95 -50.15 -13.71
CA LEU A 1 16.36 -50.01 -15.06
C LEU A 1 15.46 -48.78 -15.02
N ALA A 2 15.81 -47.77 -15.81
CA ALA A 2 15.07 -46.58 -16.25
C ALA A 2 13.86 -46.09 -15.43
N LEU A 3 14.01 -44.93 -14.79
CA LEU A 3 12.96 -43.92 -14.71
C LEU A 3 13.60 -42.56 -14.98
N THR A 4 13.57 -42.22 -16.26
CA THR A 4 13.86 -40.93 -16.85
C THR A 4 12.74 -39.95 -16.54
N THR A 5 13.03 -38.83 -15.87
CA THR A 5 12.11 -37.70 -15.82
C THR A 5 12.78 -36.47 -16.40
N LYS A 6 12.25 -36.08 -17.56
CA LYS A 6 12.61 -34.93 -18.38
C LYS A 6 12.43 -33.63 -17.58
N MET A 7 13.50 -32.85 -17.41
CA MET A 7 13.39 -31.40 -17.24
C MET A 7 13.21 -30.80 -18.63
N GLN A 8 11.96 -30.51 -19.00
CA GLN A 8 11.65 -29.73 -20.19
C GLN A 8 11.86 -28.25 -19.88
N SER A 9 12.67 -27.65 -20.75
CA SER A 9 12.89 -26.23 -20.97
C SER A 9 11.62 -25.37 -20.95
N LEU A 10 11.62 -24.32 -20.13
CA LEU A 10 10.70 -23.19 -20.24
C LEU A 10 11.32 -22.11 -21.15
N PRO A 11 10.66 -21.68 -22.24
CA PRO A 11 11.08 -20.52 -23.00
C PRO A 11 10.65 -19.24 -22.28
N LEU A 12 11.63 -18.38 -22.02
CA LEU A 12 11.46 -17.03 -21.49
C LEU A 12 10.87 -16.16 -22.60
N ILE A 13 9.55 -15.96 -22.58
CA ILE A 13 8.86 -14.98 -23.40
C ILE A 13 9.08 -13.61 -22.75
N LEU A 14 10.05 -12.86 -23.24
CA LEU A 14 10.21 -11.43 -22.96
C LEU A 14 10.03 -10.71 -24.30
N SER A 15 8.80 -10.31 -24.56
CA SER A 15 8.38 -9.52 -25.71
C SER A 15 7.35 -8.51 -25.22
N ILE A 16 7.32 -7.32 -25.85
CA ILE A 16 6.55 -6.10 -25.52
C ILE A 16 7.33 -5.22 -24.52
N CYS A 17 7.89 -4.04 -24.85
CA CYS A 17 7.36 -2.96 -25.67
C CYS A 17 8.50 -2.10 -26.27
N THR A 18 8.58 -2.02 -27.59
CA THR A 18 9.09 -0.83 -28.29
C THR A 18 7.91 -0.16 -28.98
N LEU A 19 7.92 1.18 -28.96
CA LEU A 19 7.31 2.15 -29.90
C LEU A 19 6.20 3.08 -29.40
N ARG A 20 6.43 4.35 -29.79
CA ARG A 20 5.54 5.51 -29.98
C ARG A 20 5.26 6.37 -28.74
N SER A 21 5.29 7.71 -28.83
CA SER A 21 5.21 8.59 -29.99
C SER A 21 5.85 9.95 -29.69
N ALA A 22 6.76 10.38 -30.56
CA ALA A 22 6.94 11.80 -30.82
C ALA A 22 5.62 12.37 -31.37
N ARG A 23 5.16 13.50 -30.86
CA ARG A 23 4.24 14.38 -31.59
C ARG A 23 4.73 15.82 -31.51
N HIS A 24 5.06 16.30 -32.70
CA HIS A 24 5.28 17.67 -33.06
C HIS A 24 4.08 18.56 -32.73
N GLY A 25 4.40 19.84 -32.53
CA GLY A 25 3.46 20.90 -32.26
C GLY A 25 2.46 21.14 -33.38
N LEU A 26 1.29 21.60 -32.96
CA LEU A 26 0.36 22.36 -33.77
C LEU A 26 -0.16 23.47 -32.85
N GLY A 27 0.13 24.71 -33.24
CA GLY A 27 -0.35 25.90 -32.57
C GLY A 27 -1.86 26.04 -32.70
N THR A 28 -2.51 26.41 -31.61
CA THR A 28 -3.92 26.79 -31.58
C THR A 28 -4.05 28.28 -31.41
N ALA A 29 -4.72 28.90 -32.40
CA ALA A 29 -5.05 30.31 -32.48
C ALA A 29 -5.87 30.76 -31.25
N ARG A 30 -5.53 31.95 -30.72
CA ARG A 30 -6.32 32.62 -29.68
C ARG A 30 -7.54 33.28 -30.31
N LEU A 31 -8.72 32.73 -30.06
CA LEU A 31 -9.99 33.40 -30.33
C LEU A 31 -10.29 34.35 -29.15
N ARG A 32 -10.29 35.67 -29.41
CA ARG A 32 -10.77 36.68 -28.44
C ARG A 32 -12.29 36.76 -28.52
N VAL A 33 -12.97 36.33 -27.47
CA VAL A 33 -14.39 36.61 -27.25
C VAL A 33 -14.52 37.88 -26.40
N PRO A 34 -15.38 38.85 -26.74
CA PRO A 34 -15.62 40.02 -25.92
C PRO A 34 -16.39 39.63 -24.65
N VAL A 35 -15.79 39.92 -23.48
CA VAL A 35 -16.44 39.70 -22.18
C VAL A 35 -17.32 40.91 -21.87
N SER A 36 -18.64 40.70 -21.88
CA SER A 36 -19.61 41.67 -21.36
C SER A 36 -19.42 41.87 -19.86
N ARG A 37 -19.31 43.13 -19.44
CA ARG A 37 -19.22 43.52 -18.04
C ARG A 37 -20.58 43.31 -17.36
N VAL A 38 -20.69 42.26 -16.56
CA VAL A 38 -21.74 42.12 -15.56
C VAL A 38 -21.21 42.69 -14.25
N ALA A 39 -21.86 43.74 -13.75
CA ALA A 39 -21.59 44.29 -12.43
C ALA A 39 -22.06 43.30 -11.36
N LEU A 40 -21.12 42.73 -10.62
CA LEU A 40 -21.38 41.76 -9.56
C LEU A 40 -21.06 42.40 -8.20
N LEU A 41 -22.10 42.93 -7.55
CA LEU A 41 -22.05 43.27 -6.12
C LEU A 41 -22.21 41.96 -5.33
N LYS A 42 -21.09 41.28 -5.05
CA LYS A 42 -21.03 40.13 -4.11
C LYS A 42 -20.74 40.68 -2.71
N LEU A 43 -21.77 40.77 -1.88
CA LEU A 43 -21.61 40.81 -0.42
C LEU A 43 -21.33 39.37 0.02
N SER A 44 -20.06 39.08 0.27
CA SER A 44 -19.54 37.77 0.65
C SER A 44 -19.97 37.37 2.05
N ALA A 45 -20.99 36.52 2.16
CA ALA A 45 -20.99 35.49 3.18
C ALA A 45 -20.09 34.36 2.66
N SER A 46 -19.09 33.94 3.44
CA SER A 46 -18.25 32.78 3.15
C SER A 46 -19.14 31.56 3.00
N SER A 47 -19.51 31.26 1.76
CA SER A 47 -20.33 30.10 1.40
C SER A 47 -19.35 28.95 1.31
N VAL A 48 -19.24 28.25 2.42
CA VAL A 48 -18.72 26.89 2.44
C VAL A 48 -19.46 26.10 1.34
N SER A 49 -18.74 25.49 0.41
CA SER A 49 -19.35 24.91 -0.79
C SER A 49 -18.91 23.47 -1.02
N LEU A 50 -19.84 22.63 -1.43
CA LEU A 50 -19.55 21.28 -1.91
C LEU A 50 -19.43 21.35 -3.44
N ASP A 51 -18.31 20.90 -4.00
CA ASP A 51 -18.14 20.76 -5.44
C ASP A 51 -18.48 19.33 -5.85
N LEU A 52 -19.59 19.18 -6.58
CA LEU A 52 -20.02 17.91 -7.16
C LEU A 52 -19.70 17.90 -8.64
N SER A 53 -18.92 16.92 -9.07
CA SER A 53 -18.55 16.74 -10.47
C SER A 53 -18.71 15.28 -10.89
N GLN A 54 -18.71 15.04 -12.20
CA GLN A 54 -18.66 13.70 -12.78
C GLN A 54 -17.38 13.60 -13.61
N PRO A 55 -16.24 13.19 -13.00
CA PRO A 55 -14.98 13.15 -13.70
C PRO A 55 -15.07 12.18 -14.88
N SER A 56 -14.41 12.53 -15.97
CA SER A 56 -14.13 11.58 -17.06
C SER A 56 -13.19 10.48 -16.58
N GLN A 57 -13.15 9.35 -17.29
CA GLN A 57 -12.24 8.25 -16.98
C GLN A 57 -10.77 8.71 -16.87
N ALA A 58 -10.33 9.59 -17.78
CA ALA A 58 -8.97 10.11 -17.76
C ALA A 58 -8.69 10.99 -16.53
N GLU A 59 -9.67 11.76 -16.06
CA GLU A 59 -9.54 12.55 -14.83
C GLU A 59 -9.52 11.65 -13.59
N ALA A 60 -10.37 10.60 -13.56
CA ALA A 60 -10.38 9.60 -12.50
C ALA A 60 -9.03 8.85 -12.40
N GLU A 61 -8.45 8.46 -13.52
CA GLU A 61 -7.11 7.85 -13.56
C GLU A 61 -6.03 8.83 -13.12
N ALA A 62 -6.11 10.10 -13.52
CA ALA A 62 -5.14 11.13 -13.14
C ALA A 62 -5.12 11.43 -11.63
N ILE A 63 -6.25 11.26 -10.93
CA ILE A 63 -6.33 11.40 -9.47
C ILE A 63 -6.06 10.09 -8.72
N GLY A 64 -5.71 9.01 -9.43
CA GLY A 64 -5.38 7.72 -8.83
C GLY A 64 -6.58 6.99 -8.24
N LEU A 65 -7.80 7.22 -8.75
CA LEU A 65 -9.05 6.70 -8.18
C LEU A 65 -9.04 5.18 -8.00
N ARG A 66 -8.35 4.45 -8.89
CA ARG A 66 -8.24 2.98 -8.87
C ARG A 66 -7.63 2.43 -7.58
N ASP A 67 -6.76 3.21 -6.94
CA ASP A 67 -6.01 2.78 -5.76
C ASP A 67 -6.65 3.26 -4.46
N TRP A 68 -7.78 3.97 -4.53
CA TRP A 68 -8.46 4.50 -3.35
C TRP A 68 -9.16 3.36 -2.58
N PRO A 69 -9.01 3.28 -1.26
CA PRO A 69 -9.75 2.33 -0.44
C PRO A 69 -11.25 2.60 -0.48
N SER A 70 -12.02 1.52 -0.38
CA SER A 70 -13.48 1.54 -0.35
C SER A 70 -14.03 1.66 1.08
N SER A 71 -15.11 2.41 1.25
CA SER A 71 -15.96 2.46 2.43
C SER A 71 -17.42 2.31 2.04
N PHE A 72 -18.25 1.84 2.98
CA PHE A 72 -19.67 1.56 2.74
C PHE A 72 -20.51 2.47 3.61
N VAL A 73 -21.55 3.08 3.04
CA VAL A 73 -22.63 3.74 3.79
C VAL A 73 -23.84 2.84 3.72
N THR A 74 -24.40 2.49 4.88
CA THR A 74 -25.62 1.69 4.98
C THR A 74 -26.84 2.61 5.15
N ARG A 75 -28.04 2.03 5.26
CA ARG A 75 -29.27 2.78 5.57
C ARG A 75 -29.26 3.53 6.89
N GLU A 76 -28.37 3.18 7.83
CA GLU A 76 -28.19 3.94 9.08
C GLU A 76 -27.52 5.30 8.85
N GLY A 77 -26.97 5.51 7.66
CA GLY A 77 -26.21 6.68 7.29
C GLY A 77 -24.78 6.66 7.81
N LEU A 78 -24.00 7.65 7.41
CA LEU A 78 -22.63 7.84 7.88
C LEU A 78 -22.40 9.33 8.13
N GLU A 79 -22.13 9.69 9.38
CA GLU A 79 -21.60 11.02 9.69
C GLU A 79 -20.07 10.98 9.63
N GLU A 80 -19.51 11.88 8.84
CA GLU A 80 -18.09 11.97 8.57
C GLU A 80 -17.58 13.38 8.80
N ARG A 81 -16.52 13.49 9.60
CA ARG A 81 -15.70 14.70 9.68
C ARG A 81 -14.55 14.62 8.69
N CYS A 82 -14.33 15.69 7.95
CA CYS A 82 -13.30 15.78 6.92
C CYS A 82 -12.73 17.20 6.84
N GLY A 83 -11.49 17.31 6.38
CA GLY A 83 -10.81 18.60 6.19
C GLY A 83 -11.09 19.22 4.82
N ASP A 84 -10.59 20.43 4.62
CA ASP A 84 -10.59 21.09 3.32
C ASP A 84 -9.90 20.24 2.24
N GLY A 85 -10.49 20.19 1.05
CA GLY A 85 -9.98 19.39 -0.08
C GLY A 85 -10.26 17.88 0.01
N ALA A 86 -10.99 17.41 1.02
CA ALA A 86 -11.39 16.00 1.10
C ALA A 86 -12.22 15.60 -0.13
N MET A 87 -11.97 14.39 -0.65
CA MET A 87 -12.63 13.87 -1.85
C MET A 87 -13.32 12.53 -1.55
N ARG A 88 -14.54 12.35 -2.06
CA ARG A 88 -15.31 11.10 -1.98
C ARG A 88 -15.86 10.80 -3.36
N TYR A 89 -15.64 9.59 -3.86
CA TYR A 89 -16.17 9.19 -5.16
C TYR A 89 -17.20 8.08 -4.98
N VAL A 90 -18.40 8.29 -5.50
CA VAL A 90 -19.47 7.29 -5.46
C VAL A 90 -19.25 6.28 -6.58
N LEU A 91 -18.84 5.08 -6.20
CA LEU A 91 -18.61 3.98 -7.13
C LEU A 91 -19.93 3.25 -7.45
N GLU A 92 -20.74 2.96 -6.42
CA GLU A 92 -22.02 2.25 -6.55
C GLU A 92 -23.08 2.83 -5.60
N GLY A 93 -24.36 2.63 -5.95
CA GLY A 93 -25.51 3.10 -5.19
C GLY A 93 -25.95 4.53 -5.48
N THR A 94 -27.11 4.92 -4.94
CA THR A 94 -27.64 6.30 -4.98
C THR A 94 -28.01 6.76 -3.59
N GLY A 95 -27.88 8.06 -3.35
CA GLY A 95 -28.15 8.61 -2.04
C GLY A 95 -28.05 10.12 -2.00
N THR A 96 -27.93 10.63 -0.79
CA THR A 96 -27.81 12.06 -0.52
C THR A 96 -26.61 12.30 0.40
N VAL A 97 -25.83 13.33 0.12
CA VAL A 97 -24.86 13.88 1.06
C VAL A 97 -25.37 15.23 1.56
N THR A 98 -25.52 15.37 2.87
CA THR A 98 -25.90 16.62 3.52
C THR A 98 -24.66 17.34 4.01
N TYR A 99 -24.54 18.62 3.64
CA TYR A 99 -23.47 19.50 4.07
C TYR A 99 -24.00 20.89 4.39
N ALA A 100 -23.64 21.42 5.56
CA ALA A 100 -24.14 22.71 6.05
C ALA A 100 -25.68 22.85 6.00
N GLY A 101 -26.39 21.74 6.24
CA GLY A 101 -27.86 21.66 6.18
C GLY A 101 -28.46 21.69 4.77
N GLN A 102 -27.63 21.53 3.74
CA GLN A 102 -28.07 21.38 2.35
C GLN A 102 -27.85 19.96 1.87
N ASP A 103 -28.85 19.42 1.18
CA ASP A 103 -28.85 18.07 0.65
C ASP A 103 -28.43 18.05 -0.81
N PHE A 104 -27.47 17.19 -1.15
CA PHE A 104 -26.97 17.01 -2.50
C PHE A 104 -27.17 15.55 -2.92
N ALA A 105 -27.93 15.33 -3.99
CA ALA A 105 -28.11 14.00 -4.55
C ALA A 105 -26.80 13.49 -5.17
N VAL A 106 -26.46 12.24 -4.90
CA VAL A 106 -25.28 11.57 -5.44
C VAL A 106 -25.66 10.24 -6.07
N SER A 107 -24.92 9.86 -7.11
CA SER A 107 -25.13 8.64 -7.88
C SER A 107 -23.79 8.11 -8.39
N PRO A 108 -23.72 6.91 -8.99
CA PRO A 108 -22.45 6.39 -9.49
C PRO A 108 -21.75 7.39 -10.42
N ASN A 109 -20.43 7.47 -10.31
CA ASN A 109 -19.57 8.46 -10.97
C ASN A 109 -19.68 9.90 -10.43
N THR A 110 -20.25 10.11 -9.25
CA THR A 110 -20.22 11.43 -8.58
C THR A 110 -18.94 11.58 -7.75
N LEU A 111 -18.12 12.56 -8.07
CA LEU A 111 -17.00 13.02 -7.24
C LEU A 111 -17.46 14.21 -6.40
N VAL A 112 -17.44 14.03 -5.09
CA VAL A 112 -17.70 15.06 -4.08
C VAL A 112 -16.36 15.59 -3.58
N ARG A 113 -16.14 16.89 -3.72
CA ARG A 113 -14.99 17.61 -3.17
C ARG A 113 -15.47 18.64 -2.17
N VAL A 114 -14.85 18.63 -0.99
CA VAL A 114 -15.13 19.60 0.07
C VAL A 114 -14.28 20.84 -0.14
N ASP A 115 -14.93 22.00 -0.29
CA ASP A 115 -14.28 23.33 -0.21
C ASP A 115 -14.75 23.98 1.09
N ALA A 116 -14.02 23.68 2.17
CA ALA A 116 -14.33 24.16 3.51
C ALA A 116 -13.88 25.62 3.72
N GLY A 117 -13.09 26.16 2.79
CA GLY A 117 -12.53 27.50 2.86
C GLY A 117 -11.69 27.70 4.13
N THR A 118 -12.16 28.54 5.05
CA THR A 118 -11.47 28.83 6.33
C THR A 118 -11.99 28.01 7.51
N ALA A 119 -12.95 27.11 7.31
CA ALA A 119 -13.41 26.23 8.38
C ALA A 119 -12.42 25.07 8.54
N ASP A 120 -11.98 24.81 9.78
CA ASP A 120 -11.01 23.75 10.07
C ASP A 120 -11.59 22.33 9.83
N GLU A 121 -12.92 22.18 9.84
CA GLU A 121 -13.57 20.88 9.72
C GLU A 121 -14.96 20.98 9.05
N ALA A 122 -15.22 20.09 8.10
CA ALA A 122 -16.48 19.89 7.40
C ALA A 122 -17.15 18.60 7.90
N VAL A 123 -18.46 18.66 8.18
CA VAL A 123 -19.27 17.48 8.56
C VAL A 123 -20.16 17.09 7.39
N LEU A 124 -19.90 15.93 6.79
CA LEU A 124 -20.73 15.32 5.76
C LEU A 124 -21.63 14.27 6.39
N GLN A 125 -22.92 14.30 6.10
CA GLN A 125 -23.86 13.25 6.50
C GLN A 125 -24.34 12.53 5.25
N TRP A 126 -24.02 11.25 5.13
CA TRP A 126 -24.40 10.43 3.98
C TRP A 126 -25.64 9.60 4.33
N ALA A 127 -26.57 9.50 3.39
CA ALA A 127 -27.76 8.66 3.49
C ALA A 127 -28.00 7.94 2.15
N CYS A 128 -28.42 6.68 2.21
CA CYS A 128 -28.86 5.94 1.02
C CYS A 128 -30.29 6.32 0.66
N ASP A 129 -30.63 6.30 -0.64
CA ASP A 129 -32.03 6.40 -1.08
C ASP A 129 -32.83 5.17 -0.61
N GLU A 130 -34.17 5.26 -0.54
CA GLU A 130 -35.02 4.16 -0.05
C GLU A 130 -34.82 2.83 -0.82
N ALA A 131 -34.55 2.94 -2.13
CA ALA A 131 -34.31 1.81 -3.02
C ALA A 131 -32.87 1.28 -2.98
N CYS A 132 -31.97 1.94 -2.25
CA CYS A 132 -30.56 1.63 -2.16
C CYS A 132 -30.24 1.04 -0.77
N ASP A 133 -29.68 -0.17 -0.73
CA ASP A 133 -29.31 -0.81 0.53
C ASP A 133 -27.94 -0.33 1.04
N GLU A 134 -27.01 -0.06 0.12
CA GLU A 134 -25.67 0.44 0.41
C GLU A 134 -25.16 1.41 -0.66
N LEU A 135 -24.32 2.36 -0.24
CA LEU A 135 -23.57 3.27 -1.11
C LEU A 135 -22.07 2.97 -0.96
N LEU A 136 -21.40 2.68 -2.07
CA LEU A 136 -19.96 2.36 -2.09
C LEU A 136 -19.16 3.62 -2.41
N LEU A 137 -18.36 4.08 -1.46
CA LEU A 137 -17.51 5.25 -1.57
C LEU A 137 -16.05 4.84 -1.73
N LEU A 138 -15.33 5.52 -2.62
CA LEU A 138 -13.87 5.50 -2.65
C LEU A 138 -13.35 6.76 -1.98
N THR A 139 -12.40 6.59 -1.07
CA THR A 139 -11.81 7.69 -0.30
C THR A 139 -10.29 7.62 -0.39
N PRO A 140 -9.56 8.71 -0.71
CA PRO A 140 -8.09 8.67 -0.75
C PRO A 140 -7.47 8.47 0.65
N GLU A 141 -8.23 8.70 1.72
CA GLU A 141 -7.81 8.52 3.10
C GLU A 141 -8.05 7.07 3.55
N TYR A 142 -7.02 6.39 4.04
CA TYR A 142 -7.18 5.09 4.68
C TYR A 142 -7.92 5.23 6.03
N ARG A 143 -9.08 4.57 6.17
CA ARG A 143 -9.93 4.54 7.38
C ARG A 143 -10.05 3.16 8.02
N GLY A 144 -8.98 2.37 7.98
CA GLY A 144 -8.99 1.07 8.67
C GLY A 144 -9.01 1.18 10.19
N PRO A 145 -9.14 0.03 10.87
CA PRO A 145 -9.15 -0.03 12.33
C PRO A 145 -7.89 0.63 12.94
N PRO A 146 -7.99 1.17 14.17
CA PRO A 146 -6.86 1.79 14.83
C PRO A 146 -5.73 0.76 14.99
N LEU A 147 -4.60 1.03 14.34
CA LEU A 147 -3.51 0.06 14.19
C LEU A 147 -2.74 -0.19 15.49
N LEU A 148 -2.69 0.82 16.36
CA LEU A 148 -1.98 0.75 17.63
C LEU A 148 -2.55 -0.32 18.58
N PRO A 149 -3.87 -0.39 18.83
CA PRO A 149 -4.48 -1.48 19.60
C PRO A 149 -4.21 -2.88 19.04
N VAL A 150 -4.29 -3.04 17.72
CA VAL A 150 -4.08 -4.35 17.05
C VAL A 150 -2.62 -4.80 17.21
N ALA A 151 -1.67 -3.90 16.93
CA ALA A 151 -0.25 -4.17 17.12
C ALA A 151 0.11 -4.43 18.59
N ALA A 152 -0.49 -3.69 19.54
CA ALA A 152 -0.24 -3.86 20.96
C ALA A 152 -0.77 -5.20 21.49
N ALA A 153 -2.01 -5.57 21.16
CA ALA A 153 -2.59 -6.86 21.54
C ALA A 153 -1.75 -8.03 20.99
N PHE A 154 -1.24 -7.86 19.77
CA PHE A 154 -0.40 -8.84 19.11
C PHE A 154 0.98 -8.99 19.78
N LEU A 155 1.65 -7.89 20.13
CA LEU A 155 2.93 -7.92 20.86
C LEU A 155 2.80 -8.59 22.24
N VAL A 156 1.69 -8.33 22.95
CA VAL A 156 1.39 -9.00 24.22
C VAL A 156 1.27 -10.51 24.03
N ALA A 157 0.58 -10.97 22.99
CA ALA A 157 0.47 -12.39 22.68
C ALA A 157 1.84 -13.04 22.40
N CYS A 158 2.73 -12.34 21.68
CA CYS A 158 4.10 -12.81 21.44
C CYS A 158 4.92 -12.95 22.72
N VAL A 159 4.86 -11.96 23.61
CA VAL A 159 5.59 -11.99 24.89
C VAL A 159 5.11 -13.15 25.77
N VAL A 160 3.79 -13.38 25.85
CA VAL A 160 3.23 -14.51 26.60
C VAL A 160 3.75 -15.85 26.09
N LEU A 161 3.85 -16.01 24.76
CA LEU A 161 4.34 -17.26 24.15
C LEU A 161 5.85 -17.46 24.38
N VAL A 162 6.66 -16.40 24.27
CA VAL A 162 8.09 -16.46 24.53
C VAL A 162 8.37 -16.81 26.00
N LEU A 163 7.63 -16.22 26.93
CA LEU A 163 7.77 -16.52 28.36
C LEU A 163 7.29 -17.94 28.73
N ALA A 164 6.45 -18.56 27.92
CA ALA A 164 5.97 -19.92 28.13
C ALA A 164 6.94 -21.01 27.63
N ALA A 165 7.95 -20.65 26.82
CA ALA A 165 8.95 -21.60 26.32
C ALA A 165 10.03 -21.89 27.39
N GLN A 166 10.17 -23.16 27.79
CA GLN A 166 11.16 -23.62 28.79
C GLN A 166 12.49 -24.03 28.12
N PRO A 167 13.65 -23.96 28.82
CA PRO A 167 14.93 -24.33 28.23
C PRO A 167 15.29 -25.79 28.54
N ALA A 168 15.78 -26.56 27.55
CA ALA A 168 16.73 -27.64 27.80
C ALA A 168 17.35 -28.27 26.51
N GLY A 169 18.68 -28.18 26.42
CA GLY A 169 19.54 -29.26 25.89
C GLY A 169 19.85 -29.24 24.38
N ALA A 170 21.13 -29.03 24.04
CA ALA A 170 21.73 -29.14 22.70
C ALA A 170 20.78 -28.73 21.56
N MET A 171 20.26 -27.52 21.70
CA MET A 171 19.17 -27.00 20.91
C MET A 171 19.73 -26.32 19.66
N THR A 172 18.93 -26.26 18.59
CA THR A 172 19.12 -25.17 17.63
C THR A 172 19.15 -23.84 18.39
N PRO A 173 19.83 -22.78 17.91
CA PRO A 173 19.93 -21.52 18.65
C PRO A 173 18.57 -20.94 19.09
N SER A 174 17.47 -21.31 18.43
CA SER A 174 16.11 -20.90 18.78
C SER A 174 15.43 -21.77 19.84
N GLY A 175 15.80 -23.05 19.99
CA GLY A 175 15.15 -24.00 20.89
C GLY A 175 13.69 -24.33 20.56
N VAL A 176 13.20 -23.92 19.39
CA VAL A 176 11.81 -24.19 19.00
C VAL A 176 11.60 -25.68 18.72
N ASP A 177 12.61 -26.35 18.15
CA ASP A 177 12.56 -27.75 17.73
C ASP A 177 12.36 -28.75 18.87
N VAL A 178 12.62 -28.35 20.12
CA VAL A 178 12.40 -29.20 21.31
C VAL A 178 11.04 -28.98 21.99
N LEU A 179 10.26 -28.00 21.55
CA LEU A 179 8.93 -27.74 22.11
C LEU A 179 7.92 -28.81 21.67
N PRO A 180 6.83 -29.06 22.41
CA PRO A 180 5.69 -29.82 21.89
C PRO A 180 5.17 -29.24 20.57
N GLU A 181 4.74 -30.09 19.64
CA GLU A 181 4.34 -29.70 18.28
C GLU A 181 3.33 -28.54 18.23
N ALA A 182 2.35 -28.53 19.13
CA ALA A 182 1.38 -27.44 19.25
C ALA A 182 2.01 -26.09 19.60
N GLN A 183 3.07 -26.09 20.41
CA GLN A 183 3.82 -24.88 20.75
C GLN A 183 4.72 -24.44 19.59
N GLN A 184 5.33 -25.37 18.86
CA GLN A 184 6.08 -25.06 17.63
C GLN A 184 5.20 -24.38 16.58
N ALA A 185 4.02 -24.95 16.34
CA ALA A 185 2.99 -24.41 15.47
C ALA A 185 2.54 -23.01 15.92
N ALA A 186 2.34 -22.80 17.22
CA ALA A 186 1.98 -21.50 17.78
C ALA A 186 3.08 -20.46 17.56
N VAL A 187 4.35 -20.82 17.80
CA VAL A 187 5.50 -19.94 17.53
C VAL A 187 5.55 -19.54 16.06
N PHE A 188 5.41 -20.51 15.15
CA PHE A 188 5.36 -20.25 13.71
C PHE A 188 4.21 -19.29 13.34
N ALA A 189 2.98 -19.60 13.77
CA ALA A 189 1.80 -18.79 13.49
C ALA A 189 1.96 -17.36 14.03
N CYS A 190 2.52 -17.20 15.22
CA CYS A 190 2.78 -15.89 15.80
C CYS A 190 3.88 -15.13 15.05
N ILE A 191 4.98 -15.75 14.65
CA ILE A 191 6.00 -15.08 13.83
C ILE A 191 5.37 -14.55 12.53
N TYR A 192 4.57 -15.37 11.83
CA TYR A 192 3.93 -14.94 10.59
C TYR A 192 2.88 -13.85 10.80
N ALA A 193 2.07 -13.95 11.85
CA ALA A 193 1.13 -12.89 12.22
C ALA A 193 1.86 -11.59 12.59
N ALA A 194 3.03 -11.68 13.24
CA ALA A 194 3.87 -10.52 13.58
C ALA A 194 4.39 -9.84 12.32
N LEU A 195 4.93 -10.64 11.40
CA LEU A 195 5.44 -10.15 10.13
C LEU A 195 4.32 -9.49 9.32
N GLY A 196 3.13 -10.11 9.27
CA GLY A 196 1.97 -9.53 8.59
C GLY A 196 1.53 -8.21 9.21
N ALA A 197 1.35 -8.16 10.53
CA ALA A 197 0.97 -6.94 11.24
C ALA A 197 2.02 -5.82 11.09
N TRP A 198 3.31 -6.17 11.18
CA TRP A 198 4.41 -5.21 11.03
C TRP A 198 4.54 -4.69 9.60
N ALA A 199 4.44 -5.56 8.59
CA ALA A 199 4.45 -5.15 7.18
C ALA A 199 3.30 -4.20 6.90
N TYR A 200 2.10 -4.54 7.36
CA TYR A 200 0.91 -3.71 7.24
C TYR A 200 1.08 -2.34 7.93
N GLY A 201 1.56 -2.35 9.18
CA GLY A 201 1.80 -1.12 9.94
C GLY A 201 2.88 -0.23 9.31
N SER A 202 3.96 -0.85 8.81
CA SER A 202 5.05 -0.15 8.12
C SER A 202 4.56 0.49 6.82
N ALA A 203 3.75 -0.21 6.03
CA ALA A 203 3.15 0.35 4.81
C ALA A 203 2.25 1.55 5.13
N THR A 204 1.42 1.46 6.18
CA THR A 204 0.57 2.58 6.59
C THR A 204 1.39 3.78 7.09
N ALA A 205 2.45 3.52 7.86
CA ALA A 205 3.35 4.56 8.35
C ALA A 205 4.12 5.23 7.20
N TYR A 206 4.59 4.44 6.24
CA TYR A 206 5.24 4.90 5.02
C TYR A 206 4.31 5.84 4.24
N GLU A 207 3.06 5.44 3.95
CA GLU A 207 2.10 6.30 3.23
C GLU A 207 1.69 7.54 4.00
N SER A 208 1.66 7.47 5.34
CA SER A 208 1.42 8.64 6.18
C SER A 208 2.59 9.62 6.12
N ALA A 209 3.82 9.12 6.21
CA ALA A 209 5.02 9.94 6.11
C ALA A 209 5.18 10.57 4.72
N ARG A 210 4.87 9.82 3.66
CA ARG A 210 4.85 10.29 2.27
C ARG A 210 3.95 11.51 2.08
N ARG A 211 2.75 11.47 2.68
CA ARG A 211 1.78 12.57 2.60
C ARG A 211 2.16 13.77 3.46
N ALA A 212 2.86 13.54 4.58
CA ALA A 212 3.22 14.60 5.52
C ALA A 212 4.48 15.38 5.11
N LEU A 213 5.37 14.79 4.31
CA LEU A 213 6.66 15.38 3.95
C LEU A 213 6.62 16.10 2.60
N PRO A 214 7.41 17.17 2.41
CA PRO A 214 7.58 17.78 1.10
C PRO A 214 8.10 16.77 0.08
N SER A 215 7.49 16.74 -1.12
CA SER A 215 7.79 15.75 -2.16
C SER A 215 9.28 15.59 -2.44
N ARG A 216 10.01 16.71 -2.57
CA ARG A 216 11.46 16.68 -2.82
C ARG A 216 12.27 15.95 -1.74
N LEU A 217 11.89 16.11 -0.47
CA LEU A 217 12.58 15.44 0.64
C LEU A 217 12.23 13.95 0.67
N TRP A 218 10.96 13.64 0.42
CA TRP A 218 10.49 12.26 0.32
C TRP A 218 11.17 11.50 -0.83
N ASP A 219 11.14 12.06 -2.04
CA ASP A 219 11.72 11.46 -3.24
C ASP A 219 13.23 11.20 -3.05
N ALA A 220 13.95 12.15 -2.44
CA ALA A 220 15.37 11.99 -2.14
C ALA A 220 15.63 10.88 -1.10
N TRP A 221 14.82 10.84 -0.03
CA TRP A 221 14.91 9.80 0.98
C TRP A 221 14.57 8.41 0.43
N GLU A 222 13.55 8.33 -0.43
CA GLU A 222 13.11 7.09 -1.06
C GLU A 222 14.18 6.55 -2.01
N ALA A 223 14.74 7.40 -2.88
CA ALA A 223 15.83 7.01 -3.76
C ALA A 223 17.07 6.52 -2.99
N PHE A 224 17.44 7.23 -1.93
CA PHE A 224 18.55 6.83 -1.06
C PHE A 224 18.26 5.50 -0.35
N SER A 225 17.08 5.35 0.25
CA SER A 225 16.65 4.14 0.95
C SER A 225 16.63 2.93 0.02
N ALA A 226 16.08 3.08 -1.19
CA ALA A 226 16.08 2.03 -2.19
C ALA A 226 17.50 1.61 -2.59
N ALA A 227 18.40 2.57 -2.79
CA ALA A 227 19.80 2.27 -3.10
C ALA A 227 20.52 1.57 -1.93
N ALA A 228 20.31 2.04 -0.69
CA ALA A 228 20.91 1.46 0.50
C ALA A 228 20.42 0.03 0.76
N ILE A 229 19.11 -0.21 0.62
CA ILE A 229 18.51 -1.55 0.71
C ILE A 229 19.06 -2.44 -0.41
N GLY A 230 19.12 -1.93 -1.64
CA GLY A 230 19.66 -2.66 -2.79
C GLY A 230 21.10 -3.13 -2.58
N ALA A 231 21.97 -2.23 -2.10
CA ALA A 231 23.35 -2.55 -1.76
C ALA A 231 23.44 -3.58 -0.61
N THR A 232 22.61 -3.43 0.42
CA THR A 232 22.57 -4.36 1.57
C THR A 232 22.17 -5.77 1.12
N LEU A 233 21.13 -5.89 0.29
CA LEU A 233 20.68 -7.17 -0.25
C LEU A 233 21.73 -7.83 -1.15
N LEU A 234 22.51 -7.06 -1.93
CA LEU A 234 23.61 -7.64 -2.71
C LEU A 234 24.72 -8.21 -1.82
N VAL A 235 25.07 -7.50 -0.75
CA VAL A 235 26.08 -7.99 0.22
C VAL A 235 25.56 -9.24 0.93
N ALA A 236 24.31 -9.23 1.40
CA ALA A 236 23.66 -10.37 2.03
C ALA A 236 23.61 -11.57 1.07
N GLY A 237 23.13 -11.36 -0.16
CA GLY A 237 23.01 -12.42 -1.15
C GLY A 237 24.35 -13.02 -1.54
N THR A 238 25.40 -12.20 -1.61
CA THR A 238 26.79 -12.67 -1.81
C THR A 238 27.24 -13.55 -0.63
N SER A 239 26.89 -13.17 0.60
CA SER A 239 27.31 -13.91 1.80
C SER A 239 26.74 -15.33 1.86
N HIS A 240 25.53 -15.56 1.34
CA HIS A 240 24.94 -16.89 1.21
C HIS A 240 25.80 -17.86 0.39
N PHE A 241 26.60 -17.37 -0.56
CA PHE A 241 27.49 -18.20 -1.39
C PHE A 241 28.95 -18.24 -0.88
N THR A 242 29.38 -17.25 -0.09
CA THR A 242 30.76 -17.20 0.42
C THR A 242 30.93 -17.89 1.77
N VAL A 243 29.88 -17.90 2.60
CA VAL A 243 29.86 -18.59 3.90
C VAL A 243 28.60 -19.45 4.10
N PRO A 244 28.25 -20.34 3.14
CA PRO A 244 26.98 -21.08 3.14
C PRO A 244 26.76 -21.91 4.41
N ALA A 245 27.82 -22.50 4.96
CA ALA A 245 27.73 -23.30 6.19
C ALA A 245 27.19 -22.51 7.40
N ALA A 246 27.45 -21.20 7.49
CA ALA A 246 26.92 -20.37 8.56
C ALA A 246 25.39 -20.18 8.45
N PHE A 247 24.89 -20.09 7.22
CA PHE A 247 23.45 -19.97 6.95
C PHE A 247 22.73 -21.32 7.04
N GLU A 248 23.37 -22.40 6.61
CA GLU A 248 22.83 -23.75 6.78
C GLU A 248 22.70 -24.12 8.26
N ALA A 249 23.63 -23.66 9.10
CA ALA A 249 23.61 -23.92 10.55
C ALA A 249 22.42 -23.27 11.29
N ILE A 250 21.79 -22.24 10.72
CA ILE A 250 20.58 -21.62 11.28
C ILE A 250 19.30 -22.17 10.64
N TYR A 251 19.41 -23.05 9.65
CA TYR A 251 18.26 -23.68 9.01
C TYR A 251 17.57 -24.62 10.00
N PRO A 252 16.25 -24.47 10.24
CA PRO A 252 15.54 -25.30 11.19
C PRO A 252 15.50 -26.76 10.71
N PRO A 253 15.73 -27.75 11.58
CA PRO A 253 15.52 -29.15 11.28
C PRO A 253 14.10 -29.43 10.75
N ALA A 254 13.94 -30.56 10.05
CA ALA A 254 12.64 -30.98 9.59
C ALA A 254 11.67 -31.17 10.78
N GLY A 255 10.52 -30.50 10.71
CA GLY A 255 9.47 -30.59 11.74
C GLY A 255 9.48 -29.47 12.78
N THR A 256 10.48 -28.57 12.80
CA THR A 256 10.59 -27.47 13.78
C THR A 256 9.39 -26.52 13.84
N TRP A 257 8.54 -26.48 12.83
CA TRP A 257 7.36 -25.60 12.77
C TRP A 257 6.05 -26.34 12.98
N GLY A 258 6.11 -27.56 13.54
CA GLY A 258 4.97 -28.46 13.70
C GLY A 258 4.38 -28.86 12.36
N PHE A 259 3.32 -28.16 11.93
CA PHE A 259 2.57 -28.47 10.71
C PHE A 259 3.22 -27.98 9.41
N TRP A 260 4.22 -27.09 9.49
CA TRP A 260 4.85 -26.51 8.30
C TRP A 260 6.20 -27.17 7.99
N HIS A 261 6.20 -28.04 6.99
CA HIS A 261 7.42 -28.67 6.48
C HIS A 261 7.99 -27.88 5.31
N LEU A 262 9.23 -27.43 5.45
CA LEU A 262 9.93 -26.77 4.35
C LEU A 262 10.30 -27.81 3.27
N PRO A 263 9.97 -27.56 1.99
CA PRO A 263 10.39 -28.44 0.91
C PRO A 263 11.90 -28.27 0.65
N ALA A 264 12.62 -29.34 0.27
CA ALA A 264 14.06 -29.35 0.00
C ALA A 264 14.97 -29.18 1.25
N ASP A 265 16.28 -29.25 1.06
CA ASP A 265 17.29 -29.21 2.12
C ASP A 265 17.78 -27.79 2.44
N ALA A 266 18.56 -27.66 3.52
CA ALA A 266 19.13 -26.39 3.97
C ALA A 266 19.94 -25.70 2.87
N HIS A 267 20.78 -26.46 2.15
CA HIS A 267 21.63 -25.95 1.08
C HIS A 267 20.79 -25.30 -0.04
N PHE A 268 19.70 -25.94 -0.46
CA PHE A 268 18.78 -25.37 -1.44
C PHE A 268 18.21 -24.03 -0.97
N HIS A 269 17.72 -23.93 0.26
CA HIS A 269 17.14 -22.69 0.78
C HIS A 269 18.15 -21.57 0.91
N VAL A 270 19.37 -21.87 1.36
CA VAL A 270 20.46 -20.90 1.45
C VAL A 270 20.82 -20.37 0.06
N ALA A 271 20.97 -21.25 -0.94
CA ALA A 271 21.26 -20.84 -2.30
C ALA A 271 20.11 -20.06 -2.94
N TRP A 272 18.86 -20.47 -2.72
CA TRP A 272 17.67 -19.77 -3.21
C TRP A 272 17.56 -18.37 -2.62
N THR A 273 17.72 -18.25 -1.30
CA THR A 273 17.68 -16.95 -0.59
C THR A 273 18.78 -16.03 -1.11
N GLY A 274 20.01 -16.53 -1.22
CA GLY A 274 21.12 -15.77 -1.80
C GLY A 274 20.83 -15.28 -3.23
N GLY A 275 20.25 -16.14 -4.06
CA GLY A 275 19.84 -15.77 -5.42
C GLY A 275 18.75 -14.69 -5.44
N ALA A 276 17.73 -14.82 -4.59
CA ALA A 276 16.65 -13.85 -4.48
C ALA A 276 17.17 -12.48 -4.00
N GLU A 277 18.06 -12.46 -3.01
CA GLU A 277 18.68 -11.22 -2.51
C GLU A 277 19.59 -10.56 -3.53
N LEU A 278 20.39 -11.33 -4.28
CA LEU A 278 21.22 -10.78 -5.37
C LEU A 278 20.36 -10.15 -6.47
N LEU A 279 19.30 -10.84 -6.90
CA LEU A 279 18.40 -10.33 -7.94
C LEU A 279 17.58 -9.14 -7.46
N GLY A 280 17.03 -9.20 -6.25
CA GLY A 280 16.27 -8.09 -5.65
C GLY A 280 17.14 -6.87 -5.41
N GLY A 281 18.33 -7.06 -4.82
CA GLY A 281 19.29 -6.00 -4.56
C GLY A 281 19.83 -5.36 -5.84
N GLY A 282 20.22 -6.18 -6.82
CA GLY A 282 20.65 -5.71 -8.14
C GLY A 282 19.54 -4.97 -8.90
N GLY A 283 18.30 -5.47 -8.81
CA GLY A 283 17.12 -4.82 -9.39
C GLY A 283 16.85 -3.44 -8.79
N LEU A 284 16.94 -3.28 -7.47
CA LEU A 284 16.79 -1.99 -6.80
C LEU A 284 17.86 -0.99 -7.23
N LEU A 285 19.14 -1.40 -7.25
CA LEU A 285 20.22 -0.51 -7.69
C LEU A 285 20.08 -0.10 -9.15
N LEU A 286 19.72 -1.05 -10.02
CA LEU A 286 19.46 -0.76 -11.43
C LEU A 286 18.28 0.21 -11.59
N GLY A 287 17.20 0.03 -10.82
CA GLY A 287 16.07 0.94 -10.78
C GLY A 287 16.48 2.36 -10.38
N CYS A 288 17.31 2.52 -9.34
CA CYS A 288 17.84 3.82 -8.94
C CYS A 288 18.71 4.47 -10.03
N LEU A 289 19.52 3.68 -10.76
CA LEU A 289 20.37 4.19 -11.85
C LEU A 289 19.56 4.62 -13.08
N LEU A 290 18.44 3.94 -13.36
CA LEU A 290 17.61 4.19 -14.53
C LEU A 290 16.52 5.24 -14.29
N THR A 291 16.22 5.57 -13.03
CA THR A 291 15.23 6.58 -12.69
C THR A 291 15.84 7.98 -12.88
N PRO A 292 15.32 8.80 -13.80
CA PRO A 292 15.83 10.14 -14.00
C PRO A 292 15.60 11.01 -12.75
N PRO A 293 16.50 11.96 -12.44
CA PRO A 293 16.30 12.86 -11.31
C PRO A 293 15.03 13.68 -11.52
N PRO A 294 14.33 14.07 -10.43
CA PRO A 294 13.13 14.88 -10.54
C PRO A 294 13.42 16.19 -11.28
N PRO A 295 12.54 16.63 -12.20
CA PRO A 295 12.75 17.85 -12.98
C PRO A 295 12.81 19.07 -12.06
N GLY A 296 13.92 19.81 -12.11
CA GLY A 296 14.15 21.02 -11.30
C GLY A 296 15.32 20.98 -10.32
N GLY A 297 16.16 19.95 -10.38
CA GLY A 297 17.45 19.90 -9.68
C GLY A 297 18.61 20.43 -10.55
N ALA A 298 18.67 21.74 -10.76
CA ALA A 298 19.85 22.48 -11.22
C ALA A 298 19.84 23.88 -10.60
#